data_AF-A0A3R6SBZ7-F1
#
_entry.id   AF-A0A3R6SBZ7-F1
#
_cell.length_a   1.000
_cell.length_b   1.000
_cell.length_c   1.000
_cell.angle_alpha   90.00
_cell.angle_beta   90.00
_cell.angle_gamma   90.00
#
_symmetry.space_group_name_H-M   'P 1'
#
loop_
_entity.id
_entity.type
_entity.pdbx_description
1 polymer ?
#
loop_
_entity_poly.entity_id
_entity_poly.type
_entity_poly.pdbx_seq_one_letter_code
_entity_poly.pdbx_strand_id
1 'polypeptide(L)'
;MSDKINVDTRKLHTDLVIIQDCLDQSTIDRRNIQNDYQDLIKEWKGPAADSFNTKFENSDSKVKSMYEDLQKKVDSLLDVCNTFETCEKNVIALIG
;
A
#
# COMPACT_ATOMS: atom_id res chain seq x y z
N MET A 1 37.19 13.57 20.99
CA MET A 1 36.70 13.02 19.71
C MET A 1 35.21 13.31 19.69
N SER A 2 34.71 14.08 18.71
CA SER A 2 33.27 14.30 18.58
C SER A 2 32.66 12.97 18.16
N ASP A 3 31.72 12.44 18.93
CA ASP A 3 30.92 11.29 18.51
C ASP A 3 30.18 11.69 17.24
N LYS A 4 30.57 11.11 16.11
CA LYS A 4 29.86 11.33 14.85
C LYS A 4 28.49 10.69 14.98
N ILE A 5 27.46 11.52 15.08
CA ILE A 5 26.07 11.07 15.01
C ILE A 5 25.88 10.39 13.65
N ASN A 6 25.62 9.08 13.65
CA ASN A 6 25.27 8.31 12.46
C ASN A 6 23.75 8.21 12.37
N VAL A 7 23.16 8.98 11.45
CA VAL A 7 21.73 8.87 11.09
C VAL A 7 21.69 8.09 9.78
N ASP A 8 20.91 7.00 9.68
CA ASP A 8 20.76 6.20 8.45
C ASP A 8 19.28 5.85 8.23
N THR A 9 18.66 6.56 7.29
CA THR A 9 17.25 6.38 6.91
C THR A 9 17.05 5.38 5.77
N ARG A 10 18.12 4.85 5.16
CA ARG A 10 18.02 4.05 3.91
C ARG A 10 17.22 2.77 4.07
N LYS A 11 17.34 2.11 5.23
CA LYS A 11 16.57 0.90 5.51
C LYS A 11 15.07 1.20 5.57
N LEU A 12 14.67 2.27 6.27
CA LEU A 12 13.28 2.70 6.34
C LEU A 12 12.73 3.02 4.94
N HIS A 13 13.49 3.75 4.13
CA HIS A 13 13.11 4.05 2.76
C HIS A 13 12.91 2.78 1.93
N THR A 14 13.88 1.86 1.99
CA THR A 14 13.82 0.58 1.24
C THR A 14 12.60 -0.25 1.64
N ASP A 15 12.35 -0.37 2.95
CA ASP A 15 11.21 -1.13 3.47
C ASP A 15 9.88 -0.50 3.00
N LEU A 16 9.77 0.84 2.98
CA LEU A 16 8.56 1.54 2.53
C LEU A 16 8.32 1.40 1.02
N VAL A 17 9.37 1.44 0.20
CA VAL A 17 9.27 1.19 -1.25
C VAL A 17 8.74 -0.22 -1.51
N ILE A 18 9.29 -1.23 -0.84
CA ILE A 18 8.83 -2.62 -0.97
C ILE A 18 7.34 -2.74 -0.58
N ILE A 19 6.93 -2.09 0.50
CA ILE A 19 5.52 -2.10 0.93
C ILE A 19 4.63 -1.41 -0.12
N GLN A 20 5.06 -0.28 -0.69
CA GLN A 20 4.30 0.41 -1.74
C GLN A 20 4.14 -0.48 -2.98
N ASP A 21 5.22 -1.12 -3.45
CA ASP A 21 5.19 -2.02 -4.59
C ASP A 21 4.21 -3.20 -4.36
N CYS A 22 4.22 -3.77 -3.15
CA CYS A 22 3.30 -4.84 -2.77
C CYS A 22 1.83 -4.37 -2.77
N LEU A 23 1.58 -3.14 -2.33
CA LEU A 23 0.25 -2.55 -2.26
C LEU A 23 -0.28 -2.21 -3.67
N ASP A 24 0.58 -1.73 -4.55
CA ASP A 24 0.26 -1.47 -5.95
C ASP A 24 -0.09 -2.76 -6.69
N GLN A 25 0.73 -3.81 -6.52
CA GLN A 25 0.46 -5.12 -7.11
C GLN A 25 -0.86 -5.70 -6.59
N SER A 26 -1.09 -5.63 -5.28
CA SER A 26 -2.34 -6.08 -4.67
C SER A 26 -3.57 -5.33 -5.21
N THR A 27 -3.42 -4.04 -5.49
CA THR A 27 -4.48 -3.23 -6.09
C THR A 27 -4.78 -3.65 -7.54
N ILE A 28 -3.74 -4.01 -8.30
CA ILE A 28 -3.88 -4.57 -9.65
C ILE A 28 -4.61 -5.91 -9.60
N ASP A 29 -4.19 -6.81 -8.71
CA ASP A 29 -4.79 -8.14 -8.56
C ASP A 29 -6.27 -8.04 -8.19
N ARG A 30 -6.64 -7.13 -7.27
CA ARG A 30 -8.04 -6.87 -6.93
C ARG A 30 -8.85 -6.40 -8.14
N ARG A 31 -8.30 -5.50 -8.98
CA ARG A 31 -8.99 -5.06 -10.21
C ARG A 31 -9.20 -6.21 -11.19
N ASN A 32 -8.22 -7.09 -11.35
CA ASN A 32 -8.34 -8.26 -12.21
C ASN A 32 -9.45 -9.20 -11.71
N ILE A 33 -9.47 -9.52 -10.41
CA ILE A 33 -10.54 -10.31 -9.78
C ILE A 33 -11.91 -9.65 -9.98
N GLN A 34 -11.99 -8.32 -9.85
CA GLN A 34 -13.23 -7.59 -10.06
C GLN A 34 -13.69 -7.65 -11.52
N ASN A 35 -12.78 -7.60 -12.50
CA ASN A 35 -13.10 -7.76 -13.91
C ASN A 35 -13.60 -9.19 -14.21
N ASP A 36 -12.90 -10.20 -13.71
CA ASP A 36 -13.30 -11.61 -13.86
C ASP A 36 -14.69 -11.87 -13.27
N TYR A 37 -14.97 -11.26 -12.10
CA TYR A 37 -16.30 -11.29 -11.49
C TYR A 37 -17.36 -10.66 -12.40
N GLN A 38 -17.09 -9.48 -12.97
CA GLN A 38 -18.03 -8.80 -13.87
C GLN A 38 -18.34 -9.62 -15.12
N ASP A 39 -17.38 -10.40 -15.63
CA ASP A 39 -17.61 -11.30 -16.74
C ASP A 39 -18.41 -12.53 -16.31
N LEU A 40 -18.07 -13.15 -15.18
CA LEU A 40 -18.77 -14.31 -14.62
C LEU A 40 -20.28 -14.05 -14.41
N ILE A 41 -20.64 -12.89 -13.84
CA ILE A 41 -22.04 -12.59 -13.52
C ILE A 41 -22.90 -12.30 -14.75
N LYS A 42 -22.30 -12.07 -15.93
CA LYS A 42 -23.07 -11.92 -17.18
C LYS A 42 -23.72 -13.24 -17.58
N GLU A 43 -23.01 -14.35 -17.37
CA GLU A 43 -23.41 -15.69 -17.83
C GLU A 43 -24.04 -16.53 -16.72
N TRP A 44 -23.55 -16.41 -15.48
CA TRP A 44 -24.04 -17.21 -14.36
C TRP A 44 -25.26 -16.59 -13.70
N LYS A 45 -26.41 -17.26 -13.80
CA LYS A 45 -27.70 -16.83 -13.25
C LYS A 45 -28.30 -17.85 -12.29
N GLY A 46 -29.21 -17.38 -11.44
CA GLY A 46 -30.00 -18.18 -10.52
C GLY A 46 -29.63 -17.94 -9.05
N PRO A 47 -30.36 -18.57 -8.11
CA PRO A 47 -30.25 -18.23 -6.68
C PRO A 47 -28.84 -18.41 -6.08
N ALA A 48 -28.06 -19.35 -6.62
CA ALA A 48 -26.67 -19.54 -6.22
C ALA A 48 -25.79 -18.35 -6.63
N ALA A 49 -25.98 -17.81 -7.85
CA ALA A 49 -25.29 -16.63 -8.33
C ALA A 49 -25.66 -15.41 -7.48
N ASP A 50 -26.95 -15.21 -7.17
CA ASP A 50 -27.40 -14.07 -6.34
C ASP A 50 -26.78 -14.09 -4.92
N SER A 51 -26.72 -15.28 -4.31
CA SER A 51 -26.08 -15.47 -3.00
C SER A 51 -24.57 -15.23 -3.05
N PHE A 52 -23.91 -15.68 -4.13
CA PHE A 52 -22.49 -15.44 -4.35
C PHE A 52 -22.21 -13.95 -4.57
N ASN A 53 -22.95 -13.27 -5.45
CA ASN A 53 -22.78 -11.85 -5.78
C ASN A 53 -22.83 -10.98 -4.53
N THR A 54 -23.83 -11.21 -3.69
CA THR A 54 -23.98 -10.49 -2.42
C THR A 54 -22.76 -10.67 -1.52
N LYS A 55 -22.21 -11.88 -1.41
CA LYS A 55 -21.03 -12.16 -0.59
C LYS A 55 -19.75 -11.59 -1.19
N PHE A 56 -19.64 -11.66 -2.52
CA PHE A 56 -18.50 -11.13 -3.26
C PHE A 56 -18.43 -9.61 -3.12
N GLU A 57 -19.51 -8.89 -3.42
CA GLU A 57 -19.56 -7.42 -3.34
C GLU A 57 -19.27 -6.91 -1.93
N ASN A 58 -19.80 -7.58 -0.90
CA ASN A 58 -19.49 -7.27 0.49
C ASN A 58 -18.02 -7.50 0.84
N SER A 59 -17.42 -8.56 0.30
CA SER A 59 -16.01 -8.87 0.53
C SER A 59 -15.09 -7.91 -0.23
N ASP A 60 -15.36 -7.63 -1.51
CA ASP A 60 -14.60 -6.68 -2.32
C ASP A 60 -14.63 -5.27 -1.70
N SER A 61 -15.79 -4.82 -1.21
CA SER A 61 -15.90 -3.53 -0.51
C SER A 61 -15.01 -3.45 0.73
N LYS A 62 -14.95 -4.52 1.54
CA LYS A 62 -14.08 -4.58 2.72
C LYS A 62 -12.60 -4.59 2.34
N VAL A 63 -12.25 -5.38 1.32
CA VAL A 63 -10.88 -5.47 0.81
C VAL A 63 -10.44 -4.12 0.23
N LYS A 64 -11.30 -3.45 -0.53
CA LYS A 64 -11.07 -2.10 -1.05
C LYS A 64 -10.81 -1.09 0.08
N SER A 65 -11.67 -1.07 1.10
CA SER A 65 -11.50 -0.20 2.27
C SER A 65 -10.16 -0.45 2.99
N MET A 66 -9.80 -1.72 3.18
CA MET A 66 -8.51 -2.10 3.76
C MET A 66 -7.34 -1.57 2.93
N TYR A 67 -7.38 -1.68 1.60
CA TYR A 67 -6.32 -1.13 0.75
C TYR A 67 -6.23 0.39 0.82
N GLU A 68 -7.36 1.09 0.82
CA GLU A 68 -7.39 2.56 0.95
C GLU A 68 -6.79 3.02 2.29
N ASP A 69 -7.05 2.29 3.37
CA ASP A 69 -6.47 2.58 4.68
C ASP A 69 -4.98 2.24 4.78
N LEU A 70 -4.53 1.16 4.13
CA LEU A 70 -3.11 0.84 4.01
C LEU A 70 -2.37 1.90 3.20
N GLN A 71 -2.93 2.36 2.08
CA GLN A 71 -2.33 3.39 1.25
C GLN A 71 -2.09 4.68 2.04
N LYS A 72 -3.10 5.16 2.77
CA LYS A 72 -2.95 6.35 3.64
C LYS A 72 -1.82 6.19 4.67
N LYS A 73 -1.64 4.99 5.22
CA LYS A 73 -0.57 4.71 6.20
C LYS A 73 0.80 4.71 5.54
N VAL A 74 0.93 4.10 4.36
CA VAL A 74 2.19 4.09 3.59
C VAL A 74 2.55 5.51 3.16
N ASP A 75 1.60 6.29 2.65
CA ASP A 75 1.79 7.69 2.27
C ASP A 75 2.30 8.52 3.47
N SER A 76 1.67 8.35 4.64
CA SER A 76 2.09 9.04 5.86
C SER A 76 3.49 8.63 6.32
N LEU A 77 3.87 7.36 6.17
CA LEU A 77 5.21 6.88 6.53
C LEU A 77 6.27 7.37 5.55
N LEU A 78 5.96 7.43 4.26
CA LEU A 78 6.82 8.00 3.23
C LEU A 78 7.10 9.48 3.49
N ASP A 79 6.08 10.26 3.87
CA ASP A 79 6.24 11.68 4.22
C ASP A 79 7.17 11.87 5.45
N VAL A 80 7.00 11.05 6.48
CA VAL A 80 7.89 11.04 7.65
C VAL A 80 9.32 10.61 7.27
N CYS A 81 9.46 9.58 6.42
CA CYS A 81 10.77 9.14 5.92
C CYS A 81 11.50 10.26 5.17
N ASN A 82 10.80 10.97 4.29
CA ASN A 82 11.34 12.12 3.56
C ASN A 82 11.78 13.26 4.51
N THR A 83 11.03 13.48 5.60
CA THR A 83 11.39 14.44 6.64
C THR A 83 12.70 14.03 7.34
N PHE A 84 12.85 12.74 7.69
CA PHE A 84 14.08 12.23 8.29
C PHE A 84 15.26 12.26 7.34
N GLU A 85 15.08 11.90 6.07
CA GLU A 85 16.13 11.99 5.04
C GLU A 85 16.63 13.43 4.86
N THR A 86 15.71 14.40 4.91
CA THR A 86 16.06 15.83 4.85
C THR A 86 16.85 16.25 6.09
N CYS A 87 16.43 15.79 7.27
CA CYS A 87 17.15 16.04 8.52
C CYS A 87 18.57 15.43 8.49
N GLU A 88 18.71 14.18 8.05
CA GLU A 88 20.00 13.49 7.87
C GLU A 88 20.93 14.29 6.96
N LYS A 89 20.45 14.71 5.79
CA LYS A 89 21.22 15.55 4.85
C LYS A 89 21.68 16.86 5.48
N ASN A 90 20.80 17.54 6.22
CA ASN A 90 21.13 18.79 6.89
C ASN A 90 22.17 18.61 7.99
N VAL A 91 22.06 17.56 8.81
CA VAL A 91 23.04 17.25 9.87
C VAL A 91 24.39 16.94 9.26
N ILE A 92 24.44 16.09 8.22
CA ILE A 92 25.67 15.77 7.50
C ILE A 92 26.34 17.03 6.95
N ALA A 93 25.56 17.96 6.38
CA ALA A 93 26.08 19.22 5.84
C ALA A 93 26.64 20.17 6.91
N LEU A 94 26.20 20.07 8.17
CA LEU A 94 26.68 20.89 9.28
C LEU A 94 27.96 20.35 9.95
N ILE A 95 28.21 19.05 9.81
CA ILE A 95 29.35 18.36 10.46
C ILE A 95 30.45 17.93 9.49
N GLY A 96 30.16 17.92 8.18
CA GLY A 96 31.11 17.64 7.09
C GLY A 96 31.84 18.88 6.64
#